data_AF-A0A6J2YY22-F1
#
_entry.id   AF-A0A6J2YY22-F1
#
_cell.length_a   1.000
_cell.length_b   1.000
_cell.length_c   1.000
_cell.angle_alpha   90.00
_cell.angle_beta   90.00
_cell.angle_gamma   90.00
#
_symmetry.space_group_name_H-M   'P 1'
#
loop_
_entity.id
_entity.type
_entity.pdbx_description
1 polymer ?
#
loop_
_entity_poly.entity_id
_entity_poly.type
_entity_poly.pdbx_seq_one_letter_code
_entity_poly.pdbx_strand_id
1 'polypeptide(L)'
;MNIMEDKNKTDKTKISFYSKMGFVVDKVSEDSFYENLLLGLSKVLEKSPCVSKISLKRLSGVRQVDIRAWEHNNGVILPEDLRGFYSSTNGFLFTYEFSYDYRTTNEEDKEFRLGLIQINPINDMIRIFGYETKTNAGIECVGKKHVLSLSRESKEYHVGNMSFPKKVFQNGAEKCSTL
;
A
#
# COMPACT_ATOMS: atom_id res chain seq x y z
N MET A 1 -13.41 -30.51 -72.12
CA MET A 1 -14.25 -29.63 -71.27
C MET A 1 -13.50 -29.42 -69.97
N ASN A 2 -13.22 -28.15 -69.62
CA ASN A 2 -12.57 -27.61 -68.40
C ASN A 2 -11.06 -27.95 -68.24
N ILE A 3 -10.07 -27.07 -68.45
CA ILE A 3 -9.72 -25.73 -67.91
C ILE A 3 -9.10 -25.76 -66.50
N MET A 4 -7.84 -25.31 -66.45
CA MET A 4 -7.01 -24.71 -65.37
C MET A 4 -6.46 -25.61 -64.25
N GLU A 5 -5.13 -25.76 -64.11
CA GLU A 5 -4.15 -24.82 -63.51
C GLU A 5 -4.43 -24.60 -62.01
N ASP A 6 -3.52 -24.70 -61.04
CA ASP A 6 -2.06 -24.77 -61.01
C ASP A 6 -1.62 -24.86 -59.52
N LYS A 7 -0.30 -24.94 -59.28
CA LYS A 7 0.45 -24.57 -58.04
C LYS A 7 0.97 -25.68 -57.11
N ASN A 8 2.03 -26.30 -57.62
CA ASN A 8 3.29 -26.56 -56.91
C ASN A 8 3.70 -25.39 -55.99
N LYS A 9 4.07 -25.62 -54.71
CA LYS A 9 5.31 -25.08 -54.09
C LYS A 9 5.61 -25.62 -52.68
N THR A 10 6.40 -26.69 -52.66
CA THR A 10 7.63 -26.84 -51.86
C THR A 10 7.56 -26.70 -50.33
N ASP A 11 7.48 -27.85 -49.68
CA ASP A 11 7.96 -28.15 -48.32
C ASP A 11 9.42 -27.73 -48.12
N LYS A 12 9.64 -26.56 -47.51
CA LYS A 12 10.87 -26.26 -46.77
C LYS A 12 10.48 -25.40 -45.58
N THR A 13 10.58 -25.99 -44.39
CA THR A 13 11.12 -25.43 -43.12
C THR A 13 10.47 -26.15 -41.93
N LYS A 14 10.76 -27.45 -41.78
CA LYS A 14 10.65 -28.18 -40.51
C LYS A 14 11.90 -27.89 -39.67
N ILE A 15 12.12 -26.64 -39.27
CA ILE A 15 13.19 -26.30 -38.31
C ILE A 15 12.67 -25.16 -37.43
N SER A 16 12.65 -25.41 -36.11
CA SER A 16 12.50 -24.43 -35.02
C SER A 16 11.09 -23.88 -34.72
N PHE A 17 10.19 -24.71 -34.19
CA PHE A 17 9.01 -24.26 -33.44
C PHE A 17 9.21 -24.21 -31.91
N TYR A 18 10.45 -24.33 -31.41
CA TYR A 18 10.76 -24.21 -29.98
C TYR A 18 11.73 -23.07 -29.70
N SER A 19 11.24 -21.83 -29.78
CA SER A 19 11.89 -20.66 -29.13
C SER A 19 11.08 -19.37 -29.29
N LYS A 20 9.78 -19.40 -28.97
CA LYS A 20 9.07 -18.13 -28.69
C LYS A 20 7.82 -18.31 -27.83
N MET A 21 7.96 -18.98 -26.68
CA MET A 21 7.14 -18.61 -25.52
C MET A 21 7.68 -17.29 -24.95
N GLY A 22 7.54 -16.23 -25.75
CA GLY A 22 7.50 -14.89 -25.19
C GLY A 22 6.20 -14.83 -24.41
N PHE A 23 6.31 -14.67 -23.09
CA PHE A 23 5.20 -14.34 -22.23
C PHE A 23 4.67 -12.98 -22.70
N VAL A 24 3.74 -12.99 -23.67
CA VAL A 24 3.04 -11.78 -24.09
C VAL A 24 2.06 -11.49 -22.96
N VAL A 25 2.53 -10.71 -21.99
CA VAL A 25 1.63 -10.01 -21.07
C VAL A 25 0.87 -9.05 -21.95
N ASP A 26 -0.38 -9.40 -22.26
CA ASP A 26 -1.32 -8.48 -22.87
C ASP A 26 -1.26 -7.19 -22.04
N LYS A 27 -1.07 -6.04 -22.69
CA LYS A 27 -0.84 -4.76 -22.00
C LYS A 27 -2.12 -4.43 -21.24
N VAL A 28 -2.23 -4.89 -19.99
CA VAL A 28 -3.39 -4.68 -19.13
C VAL A 28 -3.58 -3.17 -19.05
N SER A 29 -4.72 -2.69 -19.56
CA SER A 29 -5.06 -1.27 -19.43
C SER A 29 -5.06 -0.91 -17.94
N GLU A 30 -4.63 0.30 -17.61
CA GLU A 30 -4.65 0.75 -16.20
C GLU A 30 -6.04 0.58 -15.58
N ASP A 31 -7.09 0.78 -16.37
CA ASP A 31 -8.47 0.56 -15.93
C ASP A 31 -8.71 -0.90 -15.53
N SER A 32 -8.23 -1.87 -16.31
CA SER A 32 -8.33 -3.30 -15.97
C SER A 32 -7.52 -3.66 -14.73
N PHE A 33 -6.36 -3.02 -14.51
CA PHE A 33 -5.59 -3.21 -13.28
C PHE A 33 -6.39 -2.80 -12.05
N TYR A 34 -6.98 -1.59 -12.04
CA TYR A 34 -7.75 -1.12 -10.89
C TYR A 34 -9.08 -1.85 -10.70
N GLU A 35 -9.71 -2.28 -11.79
CA GLU A 35 -10.87 -3.18 -11.74
C GLU A 35 -10.53 -4.48 -11.02
N ASN A 36 -9.39 -5.10 -11.36
CA ASN A 36 -8.93 -6.32 -10.69
C ASN A 36 -8.52 -6.05 -9.24
N LEU A 37 -7.84 -4.93 -8.98
CA LEU A 37 -7.42 -4.53 -7.63
C LEU A 37 -8.61 -4.30 -6.69
N LEU A 38 -9.66 -3.68 -7.21
CA LEU A 38 -10.92 -3.44 -6.48
C LEU A 38 -11.91 -4.61 -6.59
N LEU A 39 -11.51 -5.73 -7.21
CA LEU A 39 -12.36 -6.92 -7.42
C LEU A 39 -13.72 -6.59 -8.09
N GLY A 40 -13.73 -5.61 -9.00
CA GLY A 40 -14.92 -5.13 -9.71
C GLY A 40 -15.88 -4.28 -8.87
N LEU A 41 -15.46 -3.80 -7.69
CA LEU A 41 -16.28 -2.96 -6.81
C LEU A 41 -16.81 -1.70 -7.50
N SER A 42 -15.98 -1.05 -8.31
CA SER A 42 -16.36 0.11 -9.15
C SER A 42 -17.63 -0.17 -9.96
N LYS A 43 -17.68 -1.28 -10.70
CA LYS A 43 -18.84 -1.67 -11.51
C LYS A 43 -20.09 -1.99 -10.69
N VAL A 44 -19.91 -2.55 -9.49
CA VAL A 44 -21.04 -2.86 -8.60
C VAL A 44 -21.64 -1.57 -8.05
N LEU A 45 -20.79 -0.63 -7.67
CA LEU A 45 -21.20 0.67 -7.15
C LEU A 45 -21.86 1.55 -8.22
N GLU A 46 -21.35 1.55 -9.46
CA GLU A 46 -21.96 2.28 -10.58
C GLU A 46 -23.37 1.81 -10.92
N LYS A 47 -23.69 0.54 -10.69
CA LYS A 47 -25.04 -0.01 -10.92
C LYS A 47 -26.03 0.37 -9.83
N SER A 48 -25.56 0.86 -8.68
CA SER A 48 -26.41 1.16 -7.54
C SER A 48 -26.96 2.59 -7.65
N PRO A 49 -28.29 2.79 -7.69
CA PRO A 49 -28.89 4.12 -7.80
C PRO A 49 -28.67 4.99 -6.55
N CYS A 50 -28.23 4.36 -5.45
CA CYS A 50 -27.94 5.01 -4.19
C CYS A 50 -26.52 5.57 -4.12
N VAL A 51 -25.67 5.28 -5.10
CA VAL A 51 -24.25 5.65 -5.10
C VAL A 51 -23.99 6.71 -6.16
N SER A 52 -23.23 7.73 -5.79
CA SER A 52 -22.87 8.87 -6.63
C SER A 52 -21.40 9.23 -6.44
N LYS A 53 -20.86 10.06 -7.33
CA LYS A 53 -19.50 10.62 -7.24
C LYS A 53 -18.41 9.58 -6.92
N ILE A 54 -18.36 8.52 -7.71
CA ILE A 54 -17.28 7.54 -7.64
C ILE A 54 -16.00 8.18 -8.21
N SER A 55 -14.92 8.14 -7.45
CA SER A 55 -13.62 8.69 -7.84
C SER A 55 -12.49 7.78 -7.38
N LEU A 56 -11.54 7.56 -8.28
CA LEU A 56 -10.36 6.74 -8.04
C LEU A 56 -9.11 7.57 -8.32
N LYS A 57 -8.35 7.87 -7.27
CA LYS A 57 -7.05 8.53 -7.37
C LYS A 57 -5.98 7.50 -7.68
N ARG A 58 -5.43 7.59 -8.88
CA ARG A 58 -4.34 6.75 -9.37
C ARG A 58 -3.01 7.36 -8.97
N LEU A 59 -2.14 6.57 -8.37
CA LEU A 59 -0.77 6.96 -8.04
C LEU A 59 0.20 6.12 -8.87
N SER A 60 1.25 6.75 -9.38
CA SER A 60 2.28 6.03 -10.13
C SER A 60 3.00 5.03 -9.25
N GLY A 61 3.45 3.92 -9.82
CA GLY A 61 4.31 2.96 -9.14
C GLY A 61 5.61 3.58 -8.62
N VAL A 62 6.14 2.99 -7.57
CA VAL A 62 7.43 3.32 -6.97
C VAL A 62 8.52 2.51 -7.67
N ARG A 63 9.69 3.11 -7.93
CA ARG A 63 10.80 2.36 -8.51
C ARG A 63 11.31 1.33 -7.50
N GLN A 64 11.70 0.17 -7.99
CA GLN A 64 12.27 -0.91 -7.17
C GLN A 64 13.45 -0.47 -6.29
N VAL A 65 14.28 0.47 -6.79
CA VAL A 65 15.38 1.05 -6.01
C VAL A 65 14.89 1.82 -4.80
N ASP A 66 13.81 2.60 -4.95
CA ASP A 66 13.23 3.40 -3.87
C ASP A 66 12.53 2.51 -2.83
N ILE A 67 11.88 1.42 -3.28
CA ILE A 67 11.28 0.41 -2.38
C ILE A 67 12.37 -0.25 -1.52
N ARG A 68 13.48 -0.68 -2.15
CA ARG A 68 14.62 -1.27 -1.42
C ARG A 68 15.28 -0.30 -0.46
N ALA A 69 15.37 0.98 -0.82
CA ALA A 69 15.86 2.01 0.07
C ALA A 69 14.93 2.18 1.29
N TRP A 70 13.62 2.17 1.07
CA TRP A 70 12.63 2.20 2.16
C TRP A 70 12.76 0.98 3.07
N GLU A 71 12.88 -0.23 2.51
CA GLU A 71 13.11 -1.48 3.25
C GLU A 71 14.38 -1.40 4.13
N HIS A 72 15.48 -0.93 3.55
CA HIS A 72 16.74 -0.74 4.28
C HIS A 72 16.61 0.27 5.42
N ASN A 73 15.99 1.42 5.17
CA ASN A 73 15.80 2.49 6.17
C ASN A 73 14.91 2.05 7.33
N ASN A 74 13.89 1.24 7.06
CA ASN A 74 12.95 0.74 8.07
C ASN A 74 13.39 -0.60 8.70
N GLY A 75 14.50 -1.18 8.25
CA GLY A 75 15.00 -2.49 8.70
C GLY A 75 13.97 -3.61 8.51
N VAL A 76 13.17 -3.54 7.43
CA VAL A 76 12.09 -4.47 7.11
C VAL A 76 12.24 -4.97 5.69
N ILE A 77 11.84 -6.22 5.47
CA ILE A 77 11.71 -6.81 4.14
C ILE A 77 10.22 -6.95 3.85
N LEU A 78 9.74 -6.29 2.79
CA LEU A 78 8.36 -6.44 2.35
C LEU A 78 8.17 -7.80 1.68
N PRO A 79 7.01 -8.46 1.88
CA PRO A 79 6.57 -9.56 1.06
C PRO A 79 6.60 -9.21 -0.43
N GLU A 80 6.84 -10.21 -1.28
CA GLU A 80 6.96 -10.00 -2.73
C GLU A 80 5.69 -9.39 -3.33
N ASP A 81 4.52 -9.81 -2.84
CA ASP A 81 3.22 -9.28 -3.28
C ASP A 81 3.09 -7.78 -2.99
N LEU A 82 3.60 -7.31 -1.84
CA LEU A 82 3.59 -5.89 -1.49
C LEU A 82 4.62 -5.10 -2.31
N ARG A 83 5.80 -5.66 -2.58
CA ARG A 83 6.77 -5.03 -3.49
C ARG A 83 6.21 -4.91 -4.90
N GLY A 84 5.55 -5.95 -5.39
CA GLY A 84 4.85 -5.95 -6.67
C GLY A 84 3.76 -4.88 -6.70
N PHE A 85 2.90 -4.84 -5.68
CA PHE A 85 1.87 -3.81 -5.54
C PHE A 85 2.46 -2.40 -5.59
N TYR A 86 3.45 -2.08 -4.74
CA TYR A 86 4.06 -0.74 -4.68
C TYR A 86 4.84 -0.39 -5.94
N SER A 87 5.31 -1.38 -6.70
CA SER A 87 5.92 -1.16 -8.01
C SER A 87 4.91 -0.83 -9.10
N SER A 88 3.68 -1.32 -8.97
CA SER A 88 2.57 -1.01 -9.89
C SER A 88 1.89 0.31 -9.52
N THR A 89 1.68 0.59 -8.22
CA THR A 89 1.02 1.80 -7.74
C THR A 89 1.48 2.19 -6.33
N ASN A 90 1.76 3.47 -6.08
CA ASN A 90 2.18 3.94 -4.75
C ASN A 90 1.00 4.16 -3.79
N GLY A 91 0.17 3.13 -3.60
CA GLY A 91 -1.12 3.24 -2.91
C GLY A 91 -2.23 3.78 -3.81
N PHE A 92 -3.45 3.88 -3.27
CA PHE A 92 -4.59 4.45 -4.00
C PHE A 92 -5.64 5.01 -3.05
N LEU A 93 -6.50 5.88 -3.58
CA LEU A 93 -7.66 6.41 -2.88
C LEU A 93 -8.91 6.19 -3.72
N PHE A 94 -9.85 5.40 -3.22
CA PHE A 94 -11.14 5.17 -3.84
C PHE A 94 -12.23 5.77 -2.95
N THR A 95 -12.94 6.75 -3.47
CA THR A 95 -14.02 7.46 -2.79
C THR A 95 -15.32 7.29 -3.55
N TYR A 96 -16.42 7.16 -2.81
CA TYR A 96 -17.76 7.17 -3.39
C TYR A 96 -18.71 7.82 -2.39
N GLU A 97 -19.73 8.50 -2.89
CA GLU A 97 -20.82 9.00 -2.06
C GLU A 97 -21.99 8.01 -2.13
N PHE A 98 -22.71 7.83 -1.04
CA PHE A 98 -23.92 7.04 -1.04
C PHE A 98 -25.01 7.69 -0.19
N SER A 99 -26.26 7.52 -0.59
CA SER A 99 -27.43 8.01 0.12
C SER A 99 -28.47 6.91 0.27
N TYR A 100 -29.06 6.79 1.45
CA TYR A 100 -30.13 5.83 1.70
C TYR A 100 -31.47 6.27 1.10
N ASP A 101 -31.63 7.58 0.88
CA ASP A 101 -32.84 8.14 0.31
C ASP A 101 -32.69 8.33 -1.20
N TYR A 102 -33.01 7.27 -1.94
CA TYR A 102 -33.05 7.30 -3.41
C TYR A 102 -34.36 7.86 -3.96
N ARG A 103 -35.35 8.16 -3.11
CA ARG A 103 -36.70 8.59 -3.52
C ARG A 103 -36.87 10.10 -3.48
N THR A 104 -36.09 10.79 -2.64
CA THR A 104 -36.09 12.25 -2.59
C THR A 104 -35.46 12.83 -3.84
N THR A 105 -36.24 13.62 -4.57
CA THR A 105 -35.85 14.29 -5.82
C THR A 105 -35.11 15.62 -5.59
N ASN A 106 -35.24 16.19 -4.40
CA ASN A 106 -34.53 17.40 -4.02
C ASN A 106 -33.11 17.04 -3.57
N GLU A 107 -32.10 17.41 -4.35
CA GLU A 107 -30.70 17.17 -3.97
C GLU A 107 -30.29 17.88 -2.68
N GLU A 108 -31.00 18.96 -2.32
CA GLU A 108 -30.74 19.78 -1.13
C GLU A 108 -31.12 19.08 0.19
N ASP A 109 -32.13 18.20 0.15
CA ASP A 109 -32.61 17.44 1.32
C ASP A 109 -31.92 16.06 1.42
N LYS A 110 -31.11 15.70 0.43
CA LYS A 110 -30.51 14.38 0.33
C LYS A 110 -29.22 14.31 1.15
N GLU A 111 -29.25 13.51 2.21
CA GLU A 111 -28.05 13.25 3.02
C GLU A 111 -27.13 12.26 2.29
N PHE A 112 -25.89 12.68 2.04
CA PHE A 112 -24.86 11.85 1.43
C PHE A 112 -23.81 11.46 2.47
N ARG A 113 -23.40 10.19 2.43
CA ARG A 113 -22.30 9.65 3.21
C ARG A 113 -21.12 9.34 2.31
N LEU A 114 -19.92 9.61 2.79
CA LEU A 114 -18.69 9.33 2.06
C LEU A 114 -18.17 7.92 2.42
N GLY A 115 -18.10 7.05 1.43
CA GLY A 115 -17.34 5.81 1.46
C GLY A 115 -15.91 6.04 1.01
N LEU A 116 -14.97 5.37 1.68
CA LEU A 116 -13.53 5.55 1.49
C LEU A 116 -12.82 4.20 1.56
N ILE A 117 -11.99 3.91 0.58
CA ILE A 117 -11.01 2.83 0.61
C ILE A 117 -9.66 3.43 0.24
N GLN A 118 -8.69 3.30 1.13
CA GLN A 118 -7.37 3.91 0.97
C GLN A 118 -6.27 2.92 1.30
N ILE A 119 -5.26 2.87 0.43
CA ILE A 119 -3.96 2.29 0.73
C ILE A 119 -2.94 3.40 0.71
N ASN A 120 -2.19 3.54 1.81
CA ASN A 120 -1.20 4.59 1.96
C ASN A 120 0.01 4.38 1.03
N PRO A 121 0.66 5.48 0.61
CA PRO A 121 1.98 5.43 -0.01
C PRO A 121 2.99 4.70 0.87
N ILE A 122 4.02 4.13 0.24
CA ILE A 122 5.07 3.38 0.97
C ILE A 122 5.75 4.25 2.04
N ASN A 123 5.97 5.53 1.75
CA ASN A 123 6.62 6.47 2.68
C ASN A 123 5.78 6.77 3.94
N ASP A 124 4.47 6.58 3.85
CA ASP A 124 3.53 6.83 4.96
C ASP A 124 3.21 5.52 5.71
N MET A 125 3.84 4.40 5.34
CA MET A 125 3.69 3.15 6.06
C MET A 125 4.37 3.23 7.42
N ILE A 126 3.63 2.82 8.45
CA ILE A 126 4.13 2.72 9.81
C ILE A 126 4.19 1.27 10.24
N ARG A 127 5.18 0.94 11.05
CA ARG A 127 5.30 -0.37 11.67
C ARG A 127 4.32 -0.46 12.85
N ILE A 128 3.29 -1.28 12.73
CA ILE A 128 2.27 -1.46 13.78
C ILE A 128 2.71 -2.40 14.91
N PHE A 129 3.72 -3.24 14.66
CA PHE A 129 4.25 -4.19 15.64
C PHE A 129 5.76 -4.31 15.56
N GLY A 130 6.41 -4.35 16.72
CA GLY A 130 7.85 -4.28 16.90
C GLY A 130 8.28 -2.99 17.58
N TYR A 131 9.56 -2.90 17.92
CA TYR A 131 10.16 -1.71 18.48
C TYR A 131 11.20 -1.16 17.50
N GLU A 132 11.22 0.15 17.33
CA GLU A 132 12.29 0.82 16.63
C GLU A 132 13.32 1.27 17.68
N THR A 133 14.53 0.71 17.61
CA THR A 133 15.60 1.16 18.50
C THR A 133 16.24 2.42 17.92
N LYS A 134 16.01 3.57 18.54
CA LYS A 134 16.80 4.78 18.29
C LYS A 134 18.18 4.63 18.95
N THR A 135 19.13 5.51 18.64
CA THR A 135 20.41 5.58 19.37
C THR A 135 20.17 5.91 20.83
N ASN A 136 19.23 6.82 21.10
CA ASN A 136 18.90 7.27 22.45
C ASN A 136 17.44 6.92 22.79
N ALA A 137 17.24 6.45 24.03
CA ALA A 137 15.91 6.23 24.57
C ALA A 137 15.29 7.58 24.97
N GLY A 138 13.98 7.72 24.83
CA GLY A 138 13.31 9.00 25.03
C GLY A 138 11.80 8.88 25.09
N ILE A 139 11.16 9.96 25.51
CA ILE A 139 9.71 10.12 25.47
C ILE A 139 9.45 11.44 24.76
N GLU A 140 8.82 11.38 23.59
CA GLU A 140 8.41 12.54 22.82
C GLU A 140 6.91 12.80 23.05
N CYS A 141 6.56 14.04 23.39
CA CYS A 141 5.17 14.46 23.53
C CYS A 141 4.66 14.96 22.18
N VAL A 142 3.83 14.16 21.51
CA VAL A 142 3.17 14.54 20.26
C VAL A 142 1.70 14.84 20.57
N GLY A 143 1.42 16.11 20.86
CA GLY A 143 0.11 16.56 21.32
C GLY A 143 -0.24 15.98 22.71
N LYS A 144 -1.33 15.20 22.79
CA LYS A 144 -1.76 14.48 24.01
C LYS A 144 -1.18 13.06 24.13
N LYS A 145 -0.36 12.63 23.17
CA LYS A 145 0.19 11.27 23.13
C LYS A 145 1.67 11.30 23.52
N HIS A 146 2.06 10.40 24.42
CA HIS A 146 3.47 10.13 24.70
C HIS A 146 3.96 9.01 23.79
N VAL A 147 5.01 9.29 23.02
CA VAL A 147 5.68 8.33 22.15
C VAL A 147 6.99 7.93 22.81
N LEU A 148 7.07 6.68 23.26
CA LEU A 148 8.30 6.10 23.80
C LEU A 148 9.22 5.68 22.65
N SER A 149 10.48 6.10 22.69
CA SER A 149 11.55 5.55 21.89
C SER A 149 12.46 4.70 22.77
N LEU A 150 12.71 3.46 22.33
CA LEU A 150 13.65 2.56 23.00
C LEU A 150 15.03 2.71 22.35
N SER A 151 16.10 2.58 23.14
CA SER A 151 17.46 2.48 22.60
C SER A 151 17.87 1.03 22.36
N ARG A 152 18.97 0.81 21.64
CA ARG A 152 19.58 -0.53 21.51
C ARG A 152 20.05 -1.14 22.83
N GLU A 153 20.25 -0.30 23.85
CA GLU A 153 20.66 -0.71 25.20
C GLU A 153 19.48 -0.91 26.16
N SER A 154 18.26 -0.58 25.71
CA SER A 154 17.05 -0.74 26.51
C SER A 154 16.69 -2.22 26.60
N LYS A 155 16.98 -2.84 27.75
CA LYS A 155 16.72 -4.27 28.00
C LYS A 155 15.44 -4.55 28.78
N GLU A 156 14.97 -3.57 29.57
CA GLU A 156 13.79 -3.68 30.42
C GLU A 156 13.02 -2.36 30.40
N TYR A 157 11.69 -2.43 30.52
CA TYR A 157 10.83 -1.27 30.72
C TYR A 157 9.84 -1.54 31.85
N HIS A 158 9.67 -0.55 32.71
CA HIS A 158 8.69 -0.56 33.78
C HIS A 158 7.62 0.49 33.49
N VAL A 159 6.35 0.10 33.49
CA VAL A 159 5.23 1.02 33.38
C VAL A 159 4.96 1.60 34.77
N GLY A 160 5.40 2.84 34.98
CA GLY A 160 5.14 3.58 36.23
C GLY A 160 4.21 4.77 35.97
N ASN A 161 3.32 5.05 36.93
CA ASN A 161 2.56 6.30 36.93
C ASN A 161 3.50 7.46 37.26
N MET A 162 3.81 8.31 36.29
CA MET A 162 4.59 9.52 36.52
C MET A 162 3.70 10.66 37.04
N SER A 163 3.79 10.93 38.34
CA SER A 163 3.49 12.25 38.88
C SER A 163 4.72 13.16 38.65
N PHE A 164 4.60 14.12 37.72
CA PHE A 164 5.56 15.15 37.25
C PHE A 164 6.61 15.70 38.25
N PRO A 165 7.63 16.46 37.81
CA PRO A 165 8.50 16.30 36.64
C PRO A 165 9.99 16.33 37.06
N LYS A 166 10.74 15.23 36.91
CA LYS A 166 12.21 15.31 36.93
C LYS A 166 12.81 14.36 35.90
N LYS A 167 13.83 14.88 35.22
CA LYS A 167 14.65 14.23 34.19
C LYS A 167 14.89 12.76 34.52
N VAL A 168 14.51 11.87 33.61
CA VAL A 168 14.93 10.47 33.63
C VAL A 168 15.89 10.28 32.48
N PHE A 169 17.16 10.05 32.81
CA PHE A 169 18.01 8.97 32.31
C PHE A 169 19.36 9.11 33.04
N GLN A 170 19.51 8.42 34.17
CA GLN A 170 20.83 8.08 34.69
C GLN A 170 21.13 6.66 34.22
N ASN A 171 22.04 6.54 33.26
CA ASN A 171 22.73 5.29 33.00
C ASN A 171 23.54 4.96 34.26
N GLY A 172 23.27 3.81 34.86
CA GLY A 172 23.90 3.40 36.11
C GLY A 172 25.41 3.21 35.93
N ALA A 173 26.19 3.88 36.78
CA ALA A 173 27.36 3.34 37.47
C ALA A 173 28.08 4.47 38.24
N GLU A 174 27.59 4.89 39.41
CA GLU A 174 28.49 5.42 40.45
C GLU A 174 28.08 4.91 41.83
N LYS A 175 29.10 4.47 42.55
CA LYS A 175 29.08 3.62 43.75
C LYS A 175 28.31 4.27 44.91
N CYS A 176 27.48 3.48 45.59
CA CYS A 176 27.17 3.74 47.00
C CYS A 176 28.47 3.58 47.81
N SER A 177 29.07 4.69 48.20
CA SER A 177 29.90 4.77 49.40
C SER A 177 28.98 5.15 50.56
N THR A 178 28.68 4.17 51.40
CA THR A 178 27.99 4.29 52.68
C THR A 178 28.83 5.14 53.66
N LEU A 179 28.14 5.92 54.49
CA LEU A 179 28.64 6.32 55.82
C LEU A 179 28.71 5.09 56.74
#